data_AF-A0A1L8EE76-F1
#
_entry.id   AF-A0A1L8EE76-F1
#
_cell.length_a   1.000
_cell.length_b   1.000
_cell.length_c   1.000
_cell.angle_alpha   90.00
_cell.angle_beta   90.00
_cell.angle_gamma   90.00
#
_symmetry.space_group_name_H-M   'P 1'
#
loop_
_entity.id
_entity.type
_entity.pdbx_description
1 polymer ?
#
loop_
_entity_poly.entity_id
_entity_poly.type
_entity_poly.pdbx_seq_one_letter_code
_entity_poly.pdbx_strand_id
1 'polypeptide(L)'
;MEETKIDVSGDMNVPKTEPKSQFDFSNFTQFQKIPSPLELIQLTRKYIRPWSEFLKTDNFKTAASMPRLTSRFVRNLDYFKSNYIFVFIVLMIYCLITSPLILIVIAGVAYASHKVKKAESPVSIFGHQLSTAHQIMALNVASVPILFLVGAGAALFWTLGASCFVISLHAIFYNIDGIVTEDTEGFLAEVV
;
A
#
# COMPACT_ATOMS: atom_id res chain seq x y z
N MET A 1 -74.24 8.31 -37.86
CA MET A 1 -73.49 7.37 -37.00
C MET A 1 -72.04 7.52 -37.42
N GLU A 2 -71.25 8.22 -36.64
CA GLU A 2 -69.87 8.58 -36.99
C GLU A 2 -68.96 7.86 -36.00
N GLU A 3 -68.28 6.81 -36.47
CA GLU A 3 -67.40 5.98 -35.66
C GLU A 3 -66.17 6.78 -35.23
N THR A 4 -66.03 7.05 -33.94
CA THR A 4 -64.81 7.61 -33.38
C THR A 4 -63.79 6.49 -33.23
N LYS A 5 -62.91 6.39 -34.23
CA LYS A 5 -61.74 5.48 -34.20
C LYS A 5 -60.72 6.04 -33.20
N ILE A 6 -60.74 5.55 -31.98
CA ILE A 6 -59.76 5.87 -30.95
C ILE A 6 -58.49 5.07 -31.27
N ASP A 7 -57.44 5.76 -31.71
CA ASP A 7 -56.12 5.17 -31.95
C ASP A 7 -55.42 4.94 -30.61
N VAL A 8 -55.40 3.69 -30.15
CA VAL A 8 -54.69 3.25 -28.94
C VAL A 8 -53.31 2.74 -29.37
N SER A 9 -52.49 3.63 -29.93
CA SER A 9 -51.06 3.40 -30.06
C SER A 9 -50.35 3.98 -28.85
N GLY A 10 -50.23 3.18 -27.80
CA GLY A 10 -49.33 3.51 -26.69
C GLY A 10 -47.89 3.28 -27.12
N ASP A 11 -47.11 4.35 -27.22
CA ASP A 11 -45.65 4.29 -27.42
C ASP A 11 -44.99 3.67 -26.18
N MET A 12 -44.94 2.35 -26.14
CA MET A 12 -44.24 1.61 -25.11
C MET A 12 -42.75 1.62 -25.45
N ASN A 13 -42.06 2.64 -24.96
CA ASN A 13 -40.62 2.76 -25.12
C ASN A 13 -39.94 1.66 -24.28
N VAL A 14 -39.50 0.59 -24.94
CA VAL A 14 -38.77 -0.51 -24.32
C VAL A 14 -37.47 0.07 -23.73
N PRO A 15 -37.13 -0.19 -22.44
CA PRO A 15 -35.87 0.27 -21.89
C PRO A 15 -34.74 -0.32 -22.74
N LYS A 16 -33.87 0.53 -23.29
CA LYS A 16 -32.65 0.09 -23.95
C LYS A 16 -31.83 -0.66 -22.92
N THR A 17 -31.75 -1.98 -23.05
CA THR A 17 -30.86 -2.84 -22.28
C THR A 17 -29.44 -2.30 -22.41
N GLU A 18 -28.87 -1.78 -21.32
CA GLU A 18 -27.48 -1.39 -21.27
C GLU A 18 -26.60 -2.61 -21.56
N PRO A 19 -25.60 -2.51 -22.44
CA PRO A 19 -24.70 -3.63 -22.69
C PRO A 19 -23.95 -3.95 -21.39
N LYS A 20 -23.98 -5.23 -21.01
CA LYS A 20 -23.22 -5.81 -19.90
C LYS A 20 -21.80 -5.24 -19.90
N SER A 21 -21.40 -4.67 -18.76
CA SER A 21 -20.04 -4.26 -18.40
C SER A 21 -19.01 -5.27 -18.90
N GLN A 22 -18.49 -5.04 -20.10
CA GLN A 22 -17.34 -5.74 -20.64
C GLN A 22 -16.15 -5.22 -19.85
N PHE A 23 -15.55 -6.08 -19.03
CA PHE A 23 -14.31 -5.74 -18.33
C PHE A 23 -13.28 -5.29 -19.36
N ASP A 24 -12.97 -3.99 -19.32
CA ASP A 24 -12.07 -3.35 -20.25
C ASP A 24 -10.62 -3.58 -19.82
N PHE A 25 -10.04 -4.67 -20.32
CA PHE A 25 -8.63 -5.03 -20.11
C PHE A 25 -7.64 -4.07 -20.81
N SER A 26 -8.11 -3.10 -21.59
CA SER A 26 -7.22 -2.11 -22.22
C SER A 26 -6.58 -1.15 -21.21
N ASN A 27 -7.15 -1.03 -20.00
CA ASN A 27 -6.50 -0.31 -18.89
C ASN A 27 -5.30 -1.05 -18.28
N PHE A 28 -5.13 -2.36 -18.55
CA PHE A 28 -3.99 -3.14 -18.05
C PHE A 28 -2.71 -2.87 -18.85
N THR A 29 -2.83 -2.44 -20.12
CA THR A 29 -1.66 -2.12 -20.97
C THR A 29 -1.11 -0.71 -20.73
N GLN A 30 -1.78 0.11 -19.90
CA GLN A 30 -1.31 1.44 -19.51
C GLN A 30 -0.25 1.43 -18.39
N PHE A 31 0.37 0.28 -18.12
CA PHE A 31 1.49 0.14 -17.17
C PHE A 31 2.87 0.60 -17.72
N GLN A 32 2.91 1.22 -18.90
CA GLN A 32 4.16 1.47 -19.62
C GLN A 32 4.85 2.82 -19.30
N LYS A 33 4.32 3.62 -18.36
CA LYS A 33 5.01 4.81 -17.83
C LYS A 33 5.37 4.59 -16.37
N ILE A 34 6.41 3.78 -16.14
CA ILE A 34 7.05 3.70 -14.82
C ILE A 34 7.89 4.97 -14.68
N PRO A 35 7.53 5.92 -13.81
CA PRO A 35 8.34 7.13 -13.59
C PRO A 35 9.75 6.75 -13.16
N SER A 36 10.73 7.60 -13.53
CA SER A 36 12.13 7.32 -13.20
C SER A 36 12.31 7.23 -11.68
N PRO A 37 13.25 6.40 -11.16
CA PRO A 37 13.45 6.26 -9.72
C PRO A 37 13.71 7.58 -8.99
N LEU A 38 14.34 8.56 -9.67
CA LEU A 38 14.59 9.88 -9.10
C LEU A 38 13.33 10.74 -9.04
N GLU A 39 12.47 10.69 -10.05
CA GLU A 39 11.15 11.32 -10.01
C GLU A 39 10.26 10.67 -8.95
N LEU A 40 10.31 9.34 -8.81
CA LEU A 40 9.64 8.63 -7.72
C LEU A 40 10.13 9.14 -6.37
N ILE A 41 11.44 9.27 -6.16
CA ILE A 41 12.00 9.79 -4.90
C ILE A 41 11.58 11.25 -4.66
N GLN A 42 11.55 12.10 -5.69
CA GLN A 42 11.12 13.49 -5.57
C GLN A 42 9.63 13.61 -5.27
N LEU A 43 8.79 12.80 -5.92
CA LEU A 43 7.36 12.71 -5.64
C LEU A 43 7.14 12.20 -4.22
N THR A 44 7.82 11.13 -3.82
CA THR A 44 7.72 10.55 -2.47
C THR A 44 8.18 11.55 -1.41
N ARG A 45 9.24 12.32 -1.68
CA ARG A 45 9.73 13.39 -0.78
C ARG A 45 8.69 14.49 -0.56
N LYS A 46 7.84 14.82 -1.54
CA LYS A 46 6.76 15.81 -1.36
C LYS A 46 5.65 15.32 -0.43
N TYR A 47 5.43 14.00 -0.34
CA TYR A 47 4.41 13.40 0.51
C TYR A 47 4.92 12.97 1.90
N ILE A 48 6.24 12.89 2.08
CA ILE A 48 6.87 12.60 3.37
C ILE A 48 7.07 13.92 4.13
N ARG A 49 6.55 14.01 5.35
CA ARG A 49 6.79 15.16 6.22
C ARG A 49 8.25 15.15 6.70
N PRO A 50 8.89 16.32 6.86
CA PRO A 50 10.30 16.39 7.23
C PRO A 50 10.56 15.60 8.52
N TRP A 51 11.53 14.70 8.47
CA TRP A 51 11.88 13.82 9.60
C TRP A 51 12.33 14.59 10.84
N SER A 52 12.86 15.79 10.67
CA SER A 52 13.20 16.71 11.77
C SER A 52 12.00 17.09 12.61
N GLU A 53 10.81 17.16 12.00
CA GLU A 53 9.57 17.45 12.71
C GLU A 53 9.03 16.20 13.42
N PHE A 54 9.03 15.06 12.72
CA PHE A 54 8.60 13.77 13.27
C PHE A 54 9.43 13.34 14.50
N LEU A 55 10.74 13.60 14.51
CA LEU A 55 11.64 13.22 15.60
C LEU A 55 11.82 14.33 16.65
N LYS A 56 11.10 15.45 16.55
CA LYS A 56 11.24 16.56 17.51
C LYS A 56 10.64 16.17 18.86
N THR A 57 11.51 15.76 19.80
CA THR A 57 11.12 15.28 21.13
C THR A 57 10.55 16.38 22.04
N ASP A 58 10.76 17.65 21.69
CA ASP A 58 10.27 18.80 22.45
C ASP A 58 8.73 18.90 22.46
N ASN A 59 8.08 18.28 21.50
CA ASN A 59 6.62 18.27 21.36
C ASN A 59 5.94 17.12 22.11
N PHE A 60 6.68 16.28 22.86
CA PHE A 60 6.07 15.18 23.59
C PHE A 60 5.42 15.69 24.88
N LYS A 61 4.09 15.63 24.95
CA LYS A 61 3.33 16.07 26.14
C LYS A 61 2.20 15.08 26.44
N THR A 62 2.10 14.65 27.68
CA THR A 62 0.98 13.83 28.17
C THR A 62 -0.31 14.67 28.20
N ALA A 63 -1.40 14.14 27.64
CA ALA A 63 -2.70 14.81 27.73
C ALA A 63 -3.38 14.44 29.05
N ALA A 64 -4.06 15.41 29.67
CA ALA A 64 -4.74 15.24 30.95
C ALA A 64 -6.02 14.39 30.89
N SER A 65 -6.55 14.09 29.69
CA SER A 65 -7.83 13.38 29.53
C SER A 65 -7.86 12.41 28.34
N MET A 66 -8.55 11.27 28.53
CA MET A 66 -8.67 10.19 27.53
C MET A 66 -9.28 10.64 26.19
N PRO A 67 -10.35 11.47 26.14
CA PRO A 67 -10.90 11.96 24.87
C PRO A 67 -9.91 12.82 24.08
N ARG A 68 -9.06 13.59 24.77
CA ARG A 68 -8.01 14.39 24.14
C ARG A 68 -6.88 13.52 23.59
N LEU A 69 -6.52 12.43 24.29
CA LEU A 69 -5.54 11.46 23.77
C LEU A 69 -6.02 10.82 22.47
N THR A 70 -7.28 10.37 22.39
CA THR A 70 -7.82 9.77 21.16
C THR A 70 -7.88 10.78 20.01
N SER A 71 -8.27 12.02 20.27
CA SER A 71 -8.28 13.08 19.25
C SER A 71 -6.87 13.40 18.74
N ARG A 72 -5.86 13.43 19.62
CA ARG A 72 -4.45 13.56 19.24
C ARG A 72 -3.99 12.38 18.40
N PHE A 73 -4.29 11.15 18.82
CA PHE A 73 -3.94 9.94 18.10
C PHE A 73 -4.43 9.96 16.64
N VAL A 74 -5.72 10.24 16.42
CA VAL A 74 -6.30 10.26 15.05
C VAL A 74 -5.66 11.35 14.19
N ARG A 75 -5.45 12.54 14.75
CA ARG A 75 -4.87 13.66 14.01
C ARG A 75 -3.37 13.45 13.72
N ASN A 76 -2.62 12.86 14.64
CA ASN A 76 -1.23 12.47 14.43
C ASN A 76 -1.11 11.38 13.36
N LEU A 77 -2.01 10.40 13.36
CA LEU A 77 -2.07 9.36 12.32
C LEU A 77 -2.26 9.96 10.93
N ASP A 78 -3.19 10.90 10.76
CA ASP A 78 -3.40 11.51 9.44
C ASP A 78 -2.26 12.46 9.05
N TYR A 79 -1.69 13.17 10.03
CA TYR A 79 -0.59 14.10 9.81
C TYR A 79 0.72 13.40 9.40
N PHE A 80 1.09 12.31 10.09
CA PHE A 80 2.36 11.58 9.87
C PHE A 80 2.19 10.23 9.14
N LYS A 81 1.07 9.99 8.45
CA LYS A 81 0.78 8.71 7.77
C LYS A 81 1.93 8.18 6.91
N SER A 82 2.54 9.02 6.09
CA SER A 82 3.65 8.63 5.21
C SER A 82 4.89 8.21 6.00
N ASN A 83 5.20 8.92 7.09
CA ASN A 83 6.33 8.61 7.98
C ASN A 83 6.08 7.28 8.71
N TYR A 84 4.86 7.03 9.18
CA TYR A 84 4.49 5.76 9.81
C TYR A 84 4.55 4.58 8.84
N ILE A 85 4.09 4.74 7.60
CA ILE A 85 4.23 3.72 6.54
C ILE A 85 5.71 3.42 6.29
N PHE A 86 6.55 4.46 6.24
CA PHE A 86 7.98 4.26 6.04
C PHE A 86 8.63 3.50 7.21
N VAL A 87 8.34 3.89 8.46
CA VAL A 87 8.82 3.17 9.66
C VAL A 87 8.37 1.71 9.63
N PHE A 88 7.10 1.46 9.26
CA PHE A 88 6.57 0.11 9.10
C PHE A 88 7.36 -0.71 8.06
N ILE A 89 7.61 -0.15 6.87
CA ILE A 89 8.39 -0.82 5.82
C ILE A 89 9.82 -1.12 6.28
N VAL A 90 10.48 -0.16 6.95
CA VAL A 90 11.84 -0.35 7.48
C VAL A 90 11.87 -1.46 8.53
N LEU A 91 10.94 -1.44 9.48
CA LEU A 91 10.81 -2.51 10.49
C LEU A 91 10.51 -3.86 9.86
N MET A 92 9.68 -3.89 8.81
CA MET A 92 9.35 -5.11 8.07
C MET A 92 10.59 -5.71 7.39
N ILE A 93 11.35 -4.89 6.68
CA ILE A 93 12.61 -5.31 6.04
C ILE A 93 13.63 -5.76 7.09
N TYR A 94 13.77 -5.00 8.19
CA TYR A 94 14.66 -5.34 9.29
C TYR A 94 14.33 -6.70 9.90
N CYS A 95 13.04 -7.00 10.15
CA CYS A 95 12.62 -8.30 10.66
C CYS A 95 12.92 -9.43 9.65
N LEU A 96 12.65 -9.19 8.36
CA LEU A 96 12.87 -10.17 7.31
C LEU A 96 14.36 -10.56 7.20
N ILE A 97 15.27 -9.58 7.33
CA ILE A 97 16.72 -9.80 7.29
C ILE A 97 17.23 -10.43 8.59
N THR A 98 16.67 -10.06 9.74
CA THR A 98 17.13 -10.59 11.05
C THR A 98 16.72 -12.05 11.27
N SER A 99 15.74 -12.57 10.50
CA SER A 99 15.32 -13.96 10.58
C SER A 99 16.18 -14.87 9.69
N PRO A 100 17.10 -15.69 10.27
CA PRO A 100 18.05 -16.49 9.49
C PRO A 100 17.35 -17.54 8.61
N LEU A 101 16.23 -18.09 9.06
CA LEU A 101 15.51 -19.13 8.31
C LEU A 101 14.81 -18.55 7.07
N ILE A 102 14.20 -17.37 7.20
CA ILE A 102 13.55 -16.70 6.08
C ILE A 102 14.58 -16.28 5.03
N LEU A 103 15.74 -15.77 5.48
CA LEU A 103 16.85 -15.45 4.58
C LEU A 103 17.33 -16.66 3.77
N ILE A 104 17.46 -17.83 4.38
CA ILE A 104 17.88 -19.05 3.66
C ILE A 104 16.86 -19.41 2.57
N VAL A 105 15.56 -19.33 2.85
CA VAL A 105 14.52 -19.61 1.85
C VAL A 105 14.55 -18.59 0.72
N ILE A 106 14.66 -17.29 1.04
CA ILE A 106 14.75 -16.22 0.04
C ILE A 106 16.01 -16.40 -0.82
N ALA A 107 17.16 -16.69 -0.21
CA ALA A 107 18.41 -16.96 -0.92
C ALA A 107 18.30 -18.20 -1.82
N GLY A 108 17.66 -19.27 -1.34
CA GLY A 108 17.40 -20.48 -2.13
C GLY A 108 16.50 -20.20 -3.33
N VAL A 109 15.43 -19.44 -3.16
CA VAL A 109 14.51 -19.03 -4.23
C VAL A 109 15.21 -18.11 -5.23
N ALA A 110 16.04 -17.17 -4.74
CA ALA A 110 16.82 -16.28 -5.59
C ALA A 110 17.85 -17.05 -6.43
N TYR A 111 18.56 -18.00 -5.81
CA TYR A 111 19.51 -18.87 -6.49
C TYR A 111 18.83 -19.76 -7.54
N ALA A 112 17.71 -20.38 -7.19
CA ALA A 112 16.92 -21.19 -8.12
C ALA A 112 16.37 -20.34 -9.28
N SER A 113 15.85 -19.15 -8.99
CA SER A 113 15.39 -18.19 -10.01
C SER A 113 16.51 -17.75 -10.94
N HIS A 114 17.71 -17.50 -10.41
CA HIS A 114 18.88 -17.14 -11.21
C HIS A 114 19.34 -18.30 -12.09
N LYS A 115 19.34 -19.53 -11.58
CA LYS A 115 19.60 -20.73 -12.38
C LYS A 115 18.60 -20.91 -13.53
N VAL A 116 17.30 -20.73 -13.25
CA VAL A 116 16.24 -20.80 -14.27
C VAL A 116 16.44 -19.73 -15.34
N LYS A 117 16.77 -18.50 -14.95
CA LYS A 117 17.11 -17.42 -15.88
C LYS A 117 18.31 -17.78 -16.77
N LYS A 118 19.39 -18.28 -16.18
CA LYS A 118 20.63 -18.62 -16.90
C LYS A 118 20.48 -19.82 -17.84
N ALA A 119 19.63 -20.77 -17.49
CA ALA A 119 19.42 -21.96 -18.30
C ALA A 119 18.69 -21.65 -19.63
N GLU A 120 17.92 -20.55 -19.70
CA GLU A 120 17.08 -20.15 -20.85
C GLU A 120 16.31 -21.31 -21.50
N SER A 121 16.04 -22.36 -20.72
CA SER A 121 15.50 -23.61 -21.24
C SER A 121 13.97 -23.53 -21.19
N PRO A 122 13.27 -23.52 -22.33
CA PRO A 122 11.82 -23.62 -22.32
C PRO A 122 11.45 -25.01 -21.81
N VAL A 123 10.91 -25.08 -20.60
CA VAL A 123 10.40 -26.34 -20.05
C VAL A 123 9.04 -26.57 -20.69
N SER A 124 8.94 -27.64 -21.50
CA SER A 124 7.65 -28.06 -22.05
C SER A 124 6.94 -28.93 -21.02
N ILE A 125 5.82 -28.45 -20.48
CA ILE A 125 4.91 -29.26 -19.66
C ILE A 125 3.66 -29.49 -20.51
N PHE A 126 3.32 -30.75 -20.74
CA PHE A 126 2.10 -31.15 -21.46
C PHE A 126 1.98 -30.59 -22.89
N GLY A 127 3.11 -30.40 -23.58
CA GLY A 127 3.15 -29.91 -24.97
C GLY A 127 3.11 -28.37 -25.12
N HIS A 128 2.98 -27.62 -24.02
CA HIS A 128 3.07 -26.16 -24.02
C HIS A 128 4.45 -25.69 -23.50
N GLN A 129 5.12 -24.82 -24.28
CA GLN A 129 6.41 -24.23 -23.87
C GLN A 129 6.18 -23.18 -22.78
N LEU A 130 6.66 -23.45 -21.56
CA LEU A 130 6.64 -22.45 -20.49
C LEU A 130 7.85 -21.53 -20.63
N SER A 131 7.57 -20.25 -20.89
CA SER A 131 8.55 -19.17 -20.83
C SER A 131 9.21 -19.11 -19.45
N THR A 132 10.47 -18.73 -19.41
CA THR A 132 11.28 -18.51 -18.19
C THR A 132 10.56 -17.64 -17.15
N ALA A 133 9.76 -16.66 -17.59
CA ALA A 133 8.96 -15.82 -16.69
C ALA A 133 7.92 -16.62 -15.90
N HIS A 134 7.23 -17.56 -16.55
CA HIS A 134 6.24 -18.42 -15.89
C HIS A 134 6.90 -19.39 -14.90
N GLN A 135 8.09 -19.91 -15.23
CA GLN A 135 8.84 -20.78 -14.34
C GLN A 135 9.29 -20.06 -13.06
N ILE A 136 9.78 -18.82 -13.18
CA ILE A 136 10.15 -17.98 -12.04
C ILE A 136 8.91 -17.63 -11.21
N MET A 137 7.79 -17.28 -11.86
CA MET A 137 6.54 -17.01 -11.15
C MET A 137 6.07 -18.23 -10.37
N ALA A 138 6.07 -19.42 -10.99
CA ALA A 138 5.70 -20.67 -10.33
C ALA A 138 6.60 -20.98 -9.14
N LEU A 139 7.91 -20.78 -9.28
CA LEU A 139 8.88 -20.95 -8.19
C LEU A 139 8.60 -19.99 -7.01
N ASN A 140 8.31 -18.72 -7.30
CA ASN A 140 7.96 -17.75 -6.26
C ASN A 140 6.65 -18.13 -5.55
N VAL A 141 5.62 -18.51 -6.31
CA VAL A 141 4.34 -18.96 -5.73
C VAL A 141 4.52 -20.21 -4.87
N ALA A 142 5.30 -21.19 -5.34
CA ALA A 142 5.62 -22.40 -4.59
C ALA A 142 6.43 -22.13 -3.31
N SER A 143 7.19 -21.02 -3.27
CA SER A 143 7.95 -20.63 -2.08
C SER A 143 7.09 -20.02 -0.96
N VAL A 144 5.92 -19.46 -1.28
CA VAL A 144 5.01 -18.85 -0.29
C VAL A 144 4.61 -19.83 0.83
N PRO A 145 4.12 -21.05 0.56
CA PRO A 145 3.80 -22.00 1.63
C PRO A 145 5.03 -22.42 2.44
N ILE A 146 6.20 -22.52 1.82
CA ILE A 146 7.46 -22.84 2.51
C ILE A 146 7.83 -21.72 3.47
N LEU A 147 7.76 -20.47 3.03
CA LEU A 147 7.99 -19.29 3.87
C LEU A 147 7.02 -19.26 5.06
N PHE A 148 5.75 -19.59 4.83
CA PHE A 148 4.76 -19.67 5.89
C PHE A 148 5.11 -20.76 6.92
N LEU A 149 5.48 -21.96 6.48
CA LEU A 149 5.90 -23.07 7.34
C LEU A 149 7.16 -22.76 8.15
N VAL A 150 8.09 -22.00 7.57
CA VAL A 150 9.34 -21.55 8.21
C VAL A 150 9.10 -20.44 9.25
N GLY A 151 7.85 -19.98 9.40
CA GLY A 151 7.48 -19.02 10.42
C GLY A 151 7.51 -17.57 9.96
N ALA A 152 7.52 -17.30 8.64
CA ALA A 152 7.39 -15.95 8.11
C ALA A 152 6.09 -15.30 8.60
N GLY A 153 4.99 -16.04 8.70
CA GLY A 153 3.72 -15.53 9.22
C GLY A 153 3.84 -15.00 10.66
N ALA A 154 4.53 -15.74 11.54
CA ALA A 154 4.76 -15.31 12.92
C ALA A 154 5.66 -14.06 12.98
N ALA A 155 6.71 -14.03 12.16
CA ALA A 155 7.61 -12.87 12.07
C ALA A 155 6.85 -11.61 11.58
N LEU A 156 6.00 -11.74 10.57
CA LEU A 156 5.14 -10.66 10.08
C LEU A 156 4.16 -10.18 11.16
N PHE A 157 3.52 -11.11 11.87
CA PHE A 157 2.57 -10.79 12.94
C PHE A 157 3.24 -10.01 14.08
N TRP A 158 4.39 -10.48 14.56
CA TRP A 158 5.14 -9.79 15.62
C TRP A 158 5.62 -8.41 15.18
N THR A 159 6.10 -8.29 13.94
CA THR A 159 6.57 -7.00 13.40
C THR A 159 5.42 -6.02 13.23
N LEU A 160 4.26 -6.49 12.76
CA LEU A 160 3.05 -5.70 12.69
C LEU A 160 2.65 -5.21 14.09
N GLY A 161 2.60 -6.10 15.09
CA GLY A 161 2.31 -5.73 16.47
C GLY A 161 3.29 -4.69 17.04
N ALA A 162 4.59 -4.91 16.86
CA ALA A 162 5.62 -3.99 17.32
C ALA A 162 5.52 -2.62 16.63
N SER A 163 5.28 -2.60 15.31
CA SER A 163 5.10 -1.36 14.56
C SER A 163 3.86 -0.59 15.03
N CYS A 164 2.72 -1.27 15.20
CA CYS A 164 1.50 -0.66 15.73
C CYS A 164 1.72 -0.08 17.12
N PHE A 165 2.46 -0.77 17.98
CA PHE A 165 2.78 -0.28 19.31
C PHE A 165 3.64 0.99 19.26
N VAL A 166 4.73 0.99 18.49
CA VAL A 166 5.62 2.15 18.34
C VAL A 166 4.90 3.35 17.71
N ILE A 167 4.13 3.12 16.65
CA ILE A 167 3.32 4.14 15.97
C ILE A 167 2.30 4.72 16.94
N SER A 168 1.60 3.86 17.69
CA SER A 168 0.58 4.31 18.65
C SER A 168 1.18 5.11 19.78
N LEU A 169 2.33 4.69 20.32
CA LEU A 169 3.06 5.43 21.33
C LEU A 169 3.42 6.82 20.79
N HIS A 170 4.01 6.90 19.60
CA HIS A 170 4.33 8.18 18.98
C HIS A 170 3.07 9.05 18.78
N ALA A 171 2.00 8.48 18.24
CA ALA A 171 0.76 9.20 17.95
C ALA A 171 0.01 9.69 19.20
N ILE A 172 0.14 8.99 20.33
CA ILE A 172 -0.49 9.38 21.61
C ILE A 172 0.31 10.51 22.28
N PHE A 173 1.64 10.41 22.28
CA PHE A 173 2.49 11.36 23.01
C PHE A 173 2.88 12.60 22.21
N TYR A 174 2.85 12.57 20.87
CA TYR A 174 3.18 13.72 20.04
C TYR A 174 2.09 14.80 20.10
N ASN A 175 2.43 16.01 20.53
CA ASN A 175 1.48 17.10 20.67
C ASN A 175 1.31 17.90 19.37
N ILE A 176 0.42 17.43 18.50
CA ILE A 176 0.07 18.11 17.24
C ILE A 176 -0.63 19.47 17.45
N ASP A 177 -1.29 19.68 18.60
CA ASP A 177 -1.99 20.93 18.90
C ASP A 177 -1.06 22.15 18.89
N GLY A 178 0.20 21.97 19.32
CA GLY A 178 1.18 23.05 19.40
C GLY A 178 1.58 23.54 18.01
N ILE A 179 1.91 22.61 17.11
CA ILE A 179 2.43 22.96 15.78
C ILE A 179 1.37 23.56 14.86
N VAL A 180 0.14 23.03 14.88
CA VAL A 180 -0.95 23.54 14.02
C VAL A 180 -1.32 24.97 14.43
N THR A 181 -1.23 25.28 15.72
CA THR A 181 -1.46 26.64 16.21
C THR A 181 -0.33 27.56 15.76
N GLU A 182 0.94 27.18 15.91
CA GLU A 182 2.09 27.96 15.45
C GLU A 182 2.05 28.25 13.94
N ASP A 183 1.69 27.26 13.12
CA ASP A 183 1.55 27.43 11.66
C ASP A 183 0.42 28.41 11.31
N THR A 184 -0.69 28.36 12.05
CA THR A 184 -1.84 29.26 11.83
C THR A 184 -1.48 30.69 12.21
N GLU A 185 -0.87 30.90 13.38
CA GLU A 185 -0.43 32.23 13.84
C GLU A 185 0.66 32.82 12.92
N GLY A 186 1.59 31.99 12.43
CA GLY A 186 2.62 32.41 11.47
C GLY A 186 2.03 32.87 10.13
N PHE A 187 1.03 32.16 9.61
CA PHE A 187 0.31 32.56 8.41
C PHE A 187 -0.44 33.88 8.60
N LEU A 188 -1.12 34.06 9.74
CA LEU A 188 -1.81 35.32 10.04
C LEU A 188 -0.84 36.50 10.17
N ALA A 189 0.35 36.28 10.70
CA ALA A 189 1.39 37.31 10.81
C ALA A 189 2.05 37.68 9.46
N GLU A 190 2.05 36.78 8.48
CA GLU A 190 2.56 37.06 7.12
C GLU A 190 1.53 37.81 6.25
N VAL A 191 0.24 37.58 6.49
CA VAL A 191 -0.85 38.13 5.68
C VAL A 191 -1.30 39.52 6.14
N VAL A 192 -0.95 39.95 7.35
CA VAL A 192 -1.26 41.26 7.95
C VAL A 192 -0.08 42.23 7.80
#